data_AF-A0A842XWW5-F1
#
_entry.id   AF-A0A842XWW5-F1
#
_cell.length_a   1.000
_cell.length_b   1.000
_cell.length_c   1.000
_cell.angle_alpha   90.00
_cell.angle_beta   90.00
_cell.angle_gamma   90.00
#
_symmetry.space_group_name_H-M   'P 1'
#
loop_
_entity.id
_entity.type
_entity.pdbx_description
1 polymer ?
#
loop_
_entity_poly.entity_id
_entity_poly.type
_entity_poly.pdbx_seq_one_letter_code
_entity_poly.pdbx_strand_id
1 'polypeptide(L)'
;MTPENKKIILAGTAIAIVISILAPFLASNNPDGLDKNIITLVGSGSEEHAEKIIEEKNPVGYESPFSDYSIEGMEKPGEVFAIVLGTVIMLVLALGVSSLIKKKN
;
A
#
# COMPACT_ATOMS: atom_id res chain seq x y z
N MET A 1 8.44 21.32 -16.46
CA MET A 1 7.25 20.43 -16.51
C MET A 1 6.26 21.10 -17.44
N THR A 2 5.97 20.45 -18.57
CA THR A 2 5.04 20.99 -19.58
C THR A 2 3.60 20.96 -19.06
N PRO A 3 2.68 21.75 -19.65
CA PRO A 3 1.25 21.69 -19.32
C PRO A 3 0.65 20.28 -19.50
N GLU A 4 1.12 19.52 -20.48
CA GLU A 4 0.71 18.13 -20.73
C GLU A 4 1.10 17.21 -19.58
N ASN A 5 2.36 17.28 -19.11
CA ASN A 5 2.82 16.50 -17.98
C ASN A 5 2.02 16.82 -16.70
N LYS A 6 1.64 18.09 -16.50
CA LYS A 6 0.78 18.50 -15.38
C LYS A 6 -0.59 17.83 -15.46
N LYS A 7 -1.21 17.76 -16.64
CA LYS A 7 -2.51 17.10 -16.84
C LYS A 7 -2.42 15.60 -16.56
N ILE A 8 -1.37 14.94 -17.04
CA ILE A 8 -1.16 13.50 -16.80
C ILE A 8 -0.98 13.21 -15.31
N ILE A 9 -0.14 13.99 -14.62
CA ILE A 9 0.08 13.82 -13.17
C ILE A 9 -1.23 14.06 -12.41
N LEU A 10 -2.00 15.09 -12.77
CA LEU A 10 -3.28 15.38 -12.13
C LEU A 10 -4.30 14.26 -12.34
N ALA A 11 -4.46 13.79 -13.58
CA ALA A 11 -5.38 12.69 -13.90
C ALA A 11 -4.97 11.39 -13.21
N GLY A 12 -3.68 11.04 -13.24
CA GLY A 12 -3.15 9.86 -12.55
C GLY A 12 -3.33 9.94 -11.04
N THR A 13 -3.10 11.12 -10.44
CA THR A 13 -3.35 11.35 -9.01
C THR A 13 -4.82 11.16 -8.66
N ALA A 14 -5.74 11.74 -9.45
CA ALA A 14 -7.16 11.59 -9.22
C ALA A 14 -7.61 10.11 -9.28
N ILE A 15 -7.12 9.37 -10.28
CA ILE A 15 -7.40 7.94 -10.43
C ILE A 15 -6.84 7.15 -9.24
N ALA A 16 -5.61 7.44 -8.81
CA ALA A 16 -4.99 6.77 -7.67
C ALA A 16 -5.80 6.96 -6.38
N ILE A 17 -6.30 8.18 -6.14
CA ILE A 17 -7.16 8.46 -4.97
C ILE A 17 -8.46 7.68 -5.06
N VAL A 18 -9.13 7.66 -6.22
CA VAL A 18 -10.36 6.88 -6.40
C VAL A 18 -10.11 5.39 -6.13
N ILE A 19 -9.03 4.82 -6.67
CA ILE A 19 -8.66 3.42 -6.42
C ILE A 19 -8.39 3.17 -4.94
N SER A 20 -7.67 4.07 -4.26
CA SER A 20 -7.33 3.92 -2.84
C SER A 20 -8.58 3.86 -1.94
N ILE A 21 -9.62 4.63 -2.29
CA ILE A 21 -10.89 4.63 -1.55
C ILE A 21 -11.67 3.33 -1.80
N LEU A 22 -11.64 2.84 -3.04
CA LEU A 22 -12.38 1.64 -3.43
C LEU A 22 -11.66 0.33 -3.06
N ALA A 23 -10.35 0.36 -2.83
CA ALA A 23 -9.53 -0.82 -2.63
C ALA A 23 -10.05 -1.76 -1.52
N PRO A 24 -10.46 -1.29 -0.32
CA PRO A 24 -11.01 -2.16 0.72
C PRO A 24 -12.27 -2.93 0.30
N PHE A 25 -13.05 -2.38 -0.64
CA PHE A 25 -14.30 -2.99 -1.11
C PHE A 25 -14.09 -3.91 -2.32
N LEU A 26 -12.99 -3.72 -3.04
CA LEU A 26 -12.64 -4.48 -4.23
C LEU A 26 -11.66 -5.63 -3.92
N ALA A 27 -10.94 -5.55 -2.80
CA ALA A 27 -10.05 -6.60 -2.36
C ALA A 27 -10.81 -7.91 -2.07
N SER A 28 -10.18 -9.06 -2.37
CA SER A 28 -10.77 -10.36 -2.04
C SER A 28 -10.70 -10.62 -0.54
N ASN A 29 -11.72 -11.29 0.00
CA ASN A 29 -11.87 -11.48 1.44
C ASN A 29 -10.71 -12.25 2.11
N ASN A 30 -10.21 -13.34 1.51
CA ASN A 30 -8.95 -13.98 1.91
C ASN A 30 -8.55 -15.10 0.91
N PRO A 31 -7.30 -15.22 0.44
CA PRO A 31 -6.19 -14.27 0.62
C PRO A 31 -6.34 -13.07 -0.31
N ASP A 32 -6.00 -11.89 0.17
CA ASP A 32 -6.03 -10.67 -0.63
C ASP A 32 -4.83 -10.59 -1.60
N GLY A 33 -4.62 -9.43 -2.24
CA GLY A 33 -3.46 -9.23 -3.11
C GLY A 33 -2.13 -9.27 -2.35
N LEU A 34 -2.09 -8.65 -1.16
CA LEU A 34 -0.94 -8.56 -0.27
C LEU A 34 -0.53 -9.94 0.26
N ASP A 35 -1.49 -10.73 0.71
CA ASP A 35 -1.24 -12.06 1.28
C ASP A 35 -0.79 -13.03 0.21
N LYS A 36 -1.36 -12.95 -1.01
CA LYS A 36 -0.92 -13.77 -2.14
C LYS A 36 0.53 -13.53 -2.51
N ASN A 37 1.01 -12.27 -2.50
CA ASN A 37 2.43 -12.05 -2.77
C ASN A 37 3.30 -12.59 -1.65
N ILE A 38 2.87 -12.50 -0.40
CA ILE A 38 3.59 -13.10 0.72
C ILE A 38 3.66 -14.64 0.53
N ILE A 39 2.52 -15.31 0.38
CA ILE A 39 2.41 -16.76 0.17
C ILE A 39 3.28 -17.23 -0.98
N THR A 40 3.26 -16.49 -2.09
CA THR A 40 4.07 -16.79 -3.28
C THR A 40 5.57 -16.60 -3.00
N LEU A 41 5.94 -15.52 -2.32
CA LEU A 41 7.33 -15.14 -2.08
C LEU A 41 8.01 -16.07 -1.07
N VAL A 42 7.28 -16.55 -0.07
CA VAL A 42 7.78 -17.55 0.89
C VAL A 42 7.57 -19.00 0.42
N GLY A 43 6.82 -19.21 -0.66
CA GLY A 43 6.56 -20.54 -1.22
C GLY A 43 5.74 -21.45 -0.29
N SER A 44 4.87 -20.86 0.54
CA SER A 44 4.18 -21.59 1.62
C SER A 44 2.94 -22.36 1.15
N GLY A 45 2.39 -22.02 -0.03
CA GLY A 45 1.17 -22.62 -0.59
C GLY A 45 -0.13 -22.31 0.19
N SER A 46 -0.03 -21.68 1.36
CA SER A 46 -1.15 -21.24 2.19
C SER A 46 -0.72 -20.10 3.12
N GLU A 47 -1.70 -19.33 3.57
CA GLU A 47 -1.52 -18.18 4.47
C GLU A 47 -0.98 -18.60 5.84
N GLU A 48 -1.55 -19.63 6.47
CA GLU A 48 -1.09 -20.15 7.77
C GLU A 48 0.39 -20.56 7.75
N HIS A 49 0.84 -21.21 6.66
CA HIS A 49 2.25 -21.56 6.52
C HIS A 49 3.12 -20.33 6.25
N ALA A 50 2.59 -19.30 5.58
CA ALA A 50 3.33 -18.06 5.37
C ALA A 50 3.54 -17.29 6.67
N GLU A 51 2.50 -17.18 7.49
CA GLU A 51 2.56 -16.52 8.80
C GLU A 51 3.61 -17.17 9.70
N LYS A 52 3.61 -18.50 9.82
CA LYS A 52 4.63 -19.23 10.60
C LYS A 52 6.05 -18.94 10.13
N ILE A 53 6.27 -18.93 8.80
CA ILE A 53 7.60 -18.63 8.23
C ILE A 53 7.99 -17.18 8.51
N ILE A 54 7.05 -16.24 8.47
CA ILE A 54 7.31 -14.83 8.78
C ILE A 54 7.63 -14.65 10.26
N GLU A 55 6.86 -15.29 11.15
CA GLU A 55 7.06 -15.24 12.60
C GLU A 55 8.43 -15.78 12.99
N GLU A 56 8.81 -16.95 12.46
CA GLU A 56 10.16 -17.51 12.66
C GLU A 56 11.27 -16.57 12.15
N LYS A 57 10.99 -15.79 11.10
CA LYS A 57 11.92 -14.82 10.50
C LYS A 57 11.84 -13.42 11.13
N ASN A 58 10.99 -13.20 12.12
CA ASN A 58 10.81 -11.93 12.82
C ASN A 58 11.32 -12.00 14.28
N PRO A 59 12.63 -12.18 14.51
CA PRO A 59 13.19 -12.40 15.86
C PRO A 59 13.03 -11.18 16.79
N VAL A 60 12.68 -10.02 16.23
CA VAL A 60 12.45 -8.77 16.97
C VAL A 60 10.97 -8.52 17.29
N GLY A 61 10.06 -9.35 16.77
CA GLY A 61 8.62 -9.22 16.98
C GLY A 61 8.05 -7.89 16.49
N TYR A 62 8.63 -7.30 15.44
CA TYR A 62 8.12 -6.05 14.89
C TYR A 62 6.84 -6.31 14.11
N GLU A 63 5.75 -5.67 14.50
CA GLU A 63 4.46 -5.73 13.81
C GLU A 63 4.20 -4.45 13.03
N SER A 64 3.41 -4.57 11.95
CA SER A 64 2.98 -3.41 11.17
C SER A 64 2.12 -2.49 12.04
N PRO A 65 2.32 -1.16 12.00
CA PRO A 65 1.45 -0.23 12.72
C PRO A 65 -0.01 -0.25 12.23
N PHE A 66 -0.25 -0.76 11.02
CA PHE A 66 -1.58 -0.96 10.44
C PHE A 66 -1.62 -2.35 9.77
N SER A 67 -1.78 -3.41 10.56
CA SER A 67 -1.99 -4.76 10.01
C SER A 67 -3.26 -4.78 9.18
N ASP A 68 -3.19 -5.34 7.97
CA ASP A 68 -4.30 -5.39 7.00
C ASP A 68 -4.96 -4.03 6.73
N TYR A 69 -4.18 -2.96 6.87
CA TYR A 69 -4.65 -1.58 6.78
C TYR A 69 -5.71 -1.21 7.84
N SER A 70 -5.93 -2.06 8.84
CA SER A 70 -6.95 -1.86 9.86
C SER A 70 -6.51 -0.85 10.92
N ILE A 71 -7.47 -0.10 11.43
CA ILE A 71 -7.31 0.79 12.58
C ILE A 71 -8.32 0.37 13.63
N GLU A 72 -7.82 0.06 14.83
CA GLU A 72 -8.65 -0.39 15.94
C GLU A 72 -9.79 0.60 16.22
N GLY A 73 -11.02 0.09 16.28
CA GLY A 73 -12.23 0.88 16.53
C GLY A 73 -12.77 1.65 15.31
N MET A 74 -12.16 1.53 14.12
CA MET A 74 -12.60 2.24 12.91
C MET A 74 -13.11 1.33 11.78
N GLU A 75 -13.03 0.00 11.93
CA GLU A 75 -13.49 -1.00 10.94
C GLU A 75 -13.13 -0.59 9.48
N LYS A 76 -14.10 -0.68 8.55
CA LYS A 76 -13.91 -0.37 7.13
C LYS A 76 -13.49 1.08 6.85
N PRO A 77 -14.04 2.11 7.53
CA PRO A 77 -13.49 3.47 7.44
C PRO A 77 -12.00 3.57 7.80
N GLY A 78 -11.52 2.76 8.74
CA GLY A 78 -10.11 2.68 9.13
C GLY A 78 -9.23 2.18 7.98
N GLU A 79 -9.65 1.10 7.33
CA GLU A 79 -8.98 0.54 6.14
C GLU A 79 -8.88 1.56 5.00
N VAL A 80 -9.99 2.24 4.69
CA VAL A 80 -10.00 3.29 3.67
C VAL A 80 -9.00 4.39 4.02
N PHE A 81 -9.00 4.85 5.27
CA PHE A 81 -8.12 5.91 5.72
C PHE A 81 -6.64 5.51 5.62
N ALA A 82 -6.27 4.31 6.08
CA ALA A 82 -4.90 3.81 6.04
C ALA A 82 -4.37 3.72 4.60
N ILE A 83 -5.17 3.18 3.66
CA ILE A 83 -4.77 3.07 2.25
C ILE A 83 -4.67 4.45 1.58
N VAL A 84 -5.62 5.36 1.83
CA VAL A 84 -5.58 6.73 1.29
C VAL A 84 -4.35 7.48 1.82
N LEU A 85 -4.08 7.39 3.13
CA LEU A 85 -2.93 8.03 3.76
C LEU A 85 -1.62 7.52 3.16
N GLY A 86 -1.46 6.19 3.05
CA GLY A 86 -0.31 5.57 2.40
C GLY A 86 -0.13 6.03 0.95
N THR A 87 -1.22 6.13 0.20
CA THR A 87 -1.23 6.61 -1.20
C THR A 87 -0.74 8.06 -1.28
N VAL A 88 -1.24 8.95 -0.42
CA VAL A 88 -0.83 10.37 -0.37
C VAL A 88 0.64 10.49 -0.01
N ILE A 89 1.13 9.75 0.98
CA ILE A 89 2.55 9.73 1.37
C ILE A 89 3.40 9.31 0.17
N MET A 90 3.02 8.23 -0.53
CA MET A 90 3.76 7.76 -1.70
C MET A 90 3.80 8.80 -2.83
N LEU A 91 2.68 9.47 -3.12
CA LEU A 91 2.64 10.55 -4.12
C LEU A 91 3.56 11.70 -3.74
N VAL A 92 3.58 12.11 -2.47
CA VAL A 92 4.48 13.17 -1.97
C VAL A 92 5.94 12.74 -2.12
N LEU A 93 6.28 11.50 -1.75
CA LEU A 93 7.63 10.97 -1.90
C LEU A 93 8.06 10.91 -3.37
N ALA A 94 7.21 10.40 -4.26
CA ALA A 94 7.51 10.31 -5.69
C ALA A 94 7.77 11.69 -6.30
N LEU A 95 6.92 12.68 -6.01
CA LEU A 95 7.09 14.06 -6.47
C LEU A 95 8.30 14.75 -5.82
N GLY A 96 8.54 14.49 -4.54
CA GLY A 96 9.69 15.01 -3.79
C GLY A 96 11.02 14.50 -4.33
N VAL A 97 11.15 13.19 -4.50
CA VAL A 97 12.33 12.53 -5.09
C VAL A 97 12.56 13.01 -6.53
N SER A 98 11.50 13.08 -7.34
CA SER A 98 11.58 13.62 -8.71
C SER A 98 12.12 15.05 -8.74
N SER A 99 11.68 15.88 -7.79
CA SER A 99 12.15 17.26 -7.66
C SER A 99 13.62 17.36 -7.24
N LEU A 100 14.07 16.48 -6.34
CA LEU A 100 15.47 16.41 -5.91
C LEU A 100 16.40 15.97 -7.04
N ILE A 101 16.03 14.93 -7.78
CA ILE A 101 16.81 14.42 -8.92
C ILE A 101 16.93 15.51 -9.99
N LYS A 102 15.84 16.22 -10.28
CA LYS A 102 15.84 17.32 -11.26
C LYS A 102 16.79 18.47 -10.87
N LYS A 103 17.02 18.70 -9.57
CA LYS A 103 17.93 19.77 -9.12
C LYS A 103 19.41 19.44 -9.33
N LYS A 104 19.75 18.15 -9.52
CA LYS A 104 21.12 17.67 -9.71
C LYS A 104 21.55 17.63 -11.19
N ASN A 105 20.60 17.72 -12.11
CA ASN A 105 20.82 17.83 -13.56
C ASN A 105 20.58 19.26 -14.04
#